data_AF-A0A2E8EY12-F1
#
_entry.id   AF-A0A2E8EY12-F1
#
_cell.length_a   1.000
_cell.length_b   1.000
_cell.length_c   1.000
_cell.angle_alpha   90.00
_cell.angle_beta   90.00
_cell.angle_gamma   90.00
#
_symmetry.space_group_name_H-M   'P 1'
#
loop_
_entity.id
_entity.type
_entity.pdbx_description
1 polymer ?
#
loop_
_entity_poly.entity_id
_entity_poly.type
_entity_poly.pdbx_seq_one_letter_code
_entity_poly.pdbx_strand_id
1 'polypeptide(L)'
;MQEGRVLPAKEVNRDLLRSIMTTPNWYWVTVALMAIIVIGAMSAAGLMINKGMGLTGLNRPVMWGFFIVNFVFWIGISHAGVMLSAILRLSKAEWRRPATRAAEVLTVFSLMTAVTMPLIHTGRPWRLVYWVYTLPFVPYDFARGIWPNVRSPLVWDPSAIFTYLTSSILFVMIALIPDMAVLRDRTTGIRHQAYTLMAMGWQGTPRQWKLQIIAGILLSALILPVFVSVHSIVSWDFGMAVSVKSWHSTIFAPYFVVGAVHSGVSAVVFVMILLRWIYGWENYIRHEHIDALGRLLIVVATGWFYFFVMEVIFGFY
;
A
#
# COMPACT_ATOMS: atom_id res chain seq x y z
N MET A 1 13.27 23.90 -11.54
CA MET A 1 14.33 24.23 -10.55
C MET A 1 13.72 24.00 -9.18
N GLN A 2 14.41 23.33 -8.26
CA GLN A 2 13.87 23.17 -6.89
C GLN A 2 13.89 24.55 -6.22
N GLU A 3 12.73 25.16 -6.05
CA GLU A 3 12.62 26.49 -5.42
C GLU A 3 12.66 26.31 -3.90
N GLY A 4 13.77 26.68 -3.27
CA GLY A 4 13.88 26.64 -1.81
C GLY A 4 15.28 26.84 -1.25
N ARG A 5 15.36 27.22 0.03
CA ARG A 5 16.62 27.33 0.77
C ARG A 5 17.30 25.96 0.84
N VAL A 6 18.53 25.86 0.35
CA VAL A 6 19.35 24.66 0.52
C VAL A 6 19.79 24.56 1.98
N LEU A 7 19.20 23.61 2.72
CA LEU A 7 19.55 23.37 4.11
C LEU A 7 20.82 22.50 4.22
N PRO A 8 21.74 22.78 5.16
CA PRO A 8 22.88 21.91 5.44
C PRO A 8 22.41 20.50 5.86
N ALA A 9 23.13 19.46 5.43
CA ALA A 9 22.77 18.07 5.73
C ALA A 9 22.63 17.75 7.24
N LYS A 10 23.41 18.44 8.10
CA LYS A 10 23.29 18.31 9.56
C LYS A 10 21.96 18.85 10.09
N GLU A 11 21.48 19.96 9.54
CA GLU A 11 20.20 20.58 9.90
C GLU A 11 19.04 19.69 9.45
N VAL A 12 19.08 19.19 8.22
CA VAL A 12 18.11 18.22 7.69
C VAL A 12 17.98 17.01 8.60
N ASN A 13 19.10 16.39 8.97
CA ASN A 13 19.08 15.22 9.85
C ASN A 13 18.54 15.57 11.25
N ARG A 14 18.95 16.69 11.84
CA ARG A 14 18.46 17.10 13.17
C ARG A 14 16.96 17.28 13.17
N ASP A 15 16.42 17.97 12.18
CA ASP A 15 15.00 18.34 12.13
C ASP A 15 14.12 17.12 11.83
N LEU A 16 14.51 16.27 10.87
CA LEU A 16 13.75 15.07 10.51
C LEU A 16 13.82 13.98 11.57
N LEU A 17 14.95 13.85 12.30
CA LEU A 17 15.07 12.88 13.39
C LEU A 17 14.37 13.31 14.67
N ARG A 18 14.07 14.62 14.84
CA ARG A 18 13.42 15.14 16.03
C ARG A 18 12.07 14.45 16.30
N SER A 19 11.28 14.18 15.27
CA SER A 19 9.98 13.50 15.41
C SER A 19 10.11 12.05 15.88
N ILE A 20 11.25 11.40 15.62
CA ILE A 20 11.53 10.03 16.02
C ILE A 20 12.10 9.98 17.44
N MET A 21 12.97 10.94 17.77
CA MET A 21 13.69 10.96 19.05
C MET A 21 12.85 11.54 20.19
N THR A 22 11.97 12.49 19.88
CA THR A 22 11.08 13.14 20.85
C THR A 22 9.63 12.87 20.49
N THR A 23 8.94 12.13 21.35
CA THR A 23 7.53 11.80 21.16
C THR A 23 6.67 12.78 21.99
N PRO A 24 5.88 13.65 21.35
CA PRO A 24 5.03 14.59 22.08
C PRO A 24 3.84 13.88 22.74
N ASN A 25 3.30 14.42 23.83
CA ASN A 25 2.21 13.76 24.59
C ASN A 25 0.93 13.55 23.76
N TRP A 26 0.62 14.46 22.83
CA TRP A 26 -0.55 14.32 21.94
C TRP A 26 -0.48 13.07 21.06
N TYR A 27 0.73 12.59 20.75
CA TYR A 27 0.92 11.38 19.95
C TYR A 27 0.34 10.17 20.68
N TRP A 28 0.62 10.02 21.98
CA TRP A 28 0.11 8.90 22.77
C TRP A 28 -1.41 8.94 22.92
N VAL A 29 -2.00 10.13 23.05
CA VAL A 29 -3.47 10.30 23.05
C VAL A 29 -4.05 9.86 21.71
N THR A 30 -3.43 10.27 20.60
CA THR A 30 -3.87 9.89 19.26
C THR A 30 -3.77 8.38 19.04
N VAL A 31 -2.65 7.77 19.45
CA VAL A 31 -2.46 6.30 19.38
C VAL A 31 -3.50 5.58 20.21
N ALA A 32 -3.79 6.04 21.43
CA ALA A 32 -4.81 5.43 22.28
C ALA A 32 -6.21 5.52 21.64
N LEU A 33 -6.59 6.67 21.09
CA LEU A 33 -7.86 6.84 20.38
C LEU A 33 -7.98 5.94 19.16
N MET A 34 -6.93 5.88 18.33
CA MET A 34 -6.91 4.99 17.16
C MET A 34 -6.92 3.50 17.58
N ALA A 35 -6.23 3.14 18.66
CA ALA A 35 -6.24 1.78 19.20
C ALA A 35 -7.64 1.36 19.67
N ILE A 36 -8.39 2.27 20.31
CA ILE A 36 -9.79 2.00 20.70
C ILE A 36 -10.65 1.71 19.47
N ILE A 37 -10.49 2.48 18.38
CA ILE A 37 -11.22 2.25 17.13
C ILE A 37 -10.85 0.89 16.53
N VAL A 38 -9.56 0.54 16.49
CA VAL A 38 -9.08 -0.75 15.97
C VAL A 38 -9.61 -1.90 16.81
N ILE A 39 -9.54 -1.81 18.15
CA ILE A 39 -10.07 -2.82 19.07
C ILE A 39 -11.59 -2.96 18.89
N GLY A 40 -12.32 -1.86 18.73
CA GLY A 40 -13.74 -1.85 18.43
C GLY A 40 -14.06 -2.58 17.12
N ALA A 41 -13.30 -2.29 16.06
CA ALA A 41 -13.45 -2.96 14.76
C ALA A 41 -13.12 -4.47 14.85
N MET A 42 -12.03 -4.85 15.53
CA MET A 42 -11.67 -6.26 15.76
C MET A 42 -12.71 -6.99 16.60
N SER A 43 -13.30 -6.33 17.59
CA SER A 43 -14.36 -6.89 18.43
C SER A 43 -15.64 -7.12 17.62
N ALA A 44 -16.02 -6.15 16.75
CA ALA A 44 -17.14 -6.30 15.84
C ALA A 44 -16.92 -7.44 14.82
N ALA A 45 -15.70 -7.56 14.27
CA ALA A 45 -15.34 -8.68 13.42
C ALA A 45 -15.42 -10.02 14.18
N GLY A 46 -14.94 -10.09 15.42
CA GLY A 46 -15.05 -11.29 16.27
C GLY A 46 -16.50 -11.69 16.56
N LEU A 47 -17.37 -10.71 16.85
CA LEU A 47 -18.80 -10.93 17.01
C LEU A 47 -19.43 -11.46 15.71
N MET A 48 -19.04 -10.92 14.56
CA MET A 48 -19.51 -11.37 13.25
C MET A 48 -19.06 -12.80 12.94
N ILE A 49 -17.83 -13.17 13.27
CA ILE A 49 -17.32 -14.54 13.11
C ILE A 49 -18.10 -15.52 13.99
N ASN A 50 -18.45 -15.12 15.22
CA ASN A 50 -19.18 -15.97 16.16
C ASN A 50 -20.67 -16.12 15.79
N LYS A 51 -21.37 -15.01 15.50
CA LYS A 51 -22.82 -14.99 15.22
C LYS A 51 -23.15 -15.22 13.73
N GLY A 52 -22.16 -15.15 12.85
CA GLY A 52 -22.28 -15.35 11.41
C GLY A 52 -22.46 -14.06 10.59
N MET A 53 -22.28 -14.20 9.28
CA MET A 53 -22.32 -13.11 8.29
C MET A 53 -23.68 -12.39 8.19
N GLY A 54 -24.77 -12.98 8.70
CA GLY A 54 -26.10 -12.37 8.66
C GLY A 54 -26.18 -11.01 9.38
N LEU A 55 -25.29 -10.75 10.35
CA LEU A 55 -25.18 -9.45 11.03
C LEU A 55 -24.86 -8.28 10.10
N THR A 56 -24.25 -8.55 8.94
CA THR A 56 -23.91 -7.53 7.95
C THR A 56 -25.11 -7.01 7.19
N GLY A 57 -26.27 -7.69 7.26
CA GLY A 57 -27.43 -7.38 6.42
C GLY A 57 -27.25 -7.70 4.93
N LEU A 58 -26.10 -8.28 4.53
CA LEU A 58 -25.88 -8.73 3.17
C LEU A 58 -26.85 -9.89 2.85
N ASN A 59 -27.54 -9.77 1.72
CA ASN A 59 -28.53 -10.74 1.30
C ASN A 59 -28.48 -10.92 -0.22
N ARG A 60 -29.07 -11.99 -0.73
CA ARG A 60 -29.21 -12.16 -2.18
C ARG A 60 -30.14 -11.08 -2.74
N PRO A 61 -29.81 -10.45 -3.87
CA PRO A 61 -28.69 -10.77 -4.77
C PRO A 61 -27.36 -10.09 -4.43
N VAL A 62 -27.34 -9.06 -3.56
CA VAL A 62 -26.14 -8.26 -3.24
C VAL A 62 -25.37 -8.87 -2.07
N MET A 63 -24.46 -9.80 -2.39
CA MET A 63 -23.67 -10.54 -1.39
C MET A 63 -22.34 -9.86 -1.04
N TRP A 64 -21.91 -8.89 -1.84
CA TRP A 64 -20.70 -8.10 -1.64
C TRP A 64 -21.06 -6.64 -1.36
N GLY A 65 -20.50 -6.09 -0.29
CA GLY A 65 -20.74 -4.72 0.13
C GLY A 65 -19.53 -4.17 0.87
N PHE A 66 -19.71 -3.76 2.12
CA PHE A 66 -18.69 -3.08 2.91
C PHE A 66 -17.28 -3.70 2.82
N PHE A 67 -17.14 -5.01 3.05
CA PHE A 67 -15.82 -5.64 3.07
C PHE A 67 -15.13 -5.66 1.71
N ILE A 68 -15.82 -6.05 0.64
CA ILE A 68 -15.20 -6.15 -0.70
C ILE A 68 -14.96 -4.75 -1.29
N VAL A 69 -15.84 -3.78 -1.04
CA VAL A 69 -15.60 -2.38 -1.43
C VAL A 69 -14.35 -1.82 -0.72
N ASN A 70 -14.23 -2.04 0.60
CA ASN A 70 -13.05 -1.61 1.35
C ASN A 70 -11.79 -2.38 0.94
N PHE A 71 -11.91 -3.66 0.60
CA PHE A 71 -10.80 -4.45 0.07
C PHE A 71 -10.21 -3.80 -1.19
N VAL A 72 -11.05 -3.55 -2.21
CA VAL A 72 -10.62 -2.90 -3.45
C VAL A 72 -10.07 -1.51 -3.18
N PHE A 73 -10.71 -0.74 -2.28
CA PHE A 73 -10.26 0.60 -1.89
C PHE A 73 -8.88 0.59 -1.25
N TRP A 74 -8.63 -0.28 -0.26
CA TRP A 74 -7.36 -0.35 0.44
C TRP A 74 -6.24 -0.91 -0.44
N ILE A 75 -6.53 -1.91 -1.30
CA ILE A 75 -5.56 -2.29 -2.34
C ILE A 75 -5.31 -1.10 -3.25
N GLY A 76 -6.34 -0.37 -3.69
CA GLY A 76 -6.18 0.82 -4.54
C GLY A 76 -5.23 1.85 -3.94
N ILE A 77 -5.42 2.22 -2.67
CA ILE A 77 -4.52 3.12 -1.94
C ILE A 77 -3.07 2.61 -1.95
N SER A 78 -2.87 1.30 -1.84
CA SER A 78 -1.52 0.74 -1.77
C SER A 78 -0.69 0.97 -3.04
N HIS A 79 -1.30 1.19 -4.19
CA HIS A 79 -0.59 1.45 -5.45
C HIS A 79 0.18 2.79 -5.45
N ALA A 80 -0.05 3.66 -4.48
CA ALA A 80 0.66 4.92 -4.34
C ALA A 80 2.18 4.77 -4.23
N GLY A 81 2.65 3.79 -3.44
CA GLY A 81 4.08 3.59 -3.21
C GLY A 81 4.82 3.17 -4.45
N VAL A 82 4.23 2.33 -5.30
CA VAL A 82 4.88 1.92 -6.56
C VAL A 82 4.92 3.06 -7.56
N MET A 83 3.85 3.85 -7.66
CA MET A 83 3.85 5.05 -8.50
C MET A 83 5.00 5.99 -8.11
N LEU A 84 5.14 6.32 -6.82
CA LEU A 84 6.17 7.27 -6.38
C LEU A 84 7.58 6.67 -6.28
N SER A 85 7.70 5.38 -6.00
CA SER A 85 8.99 4.76 -5.65
C SER A 85 9.61 3.98 -6.79
N ALA A 86 8.80 3.54 -7.76
CA ALA A 86 9.24 2.86 -8.96
C ALA A 86 9.03 3.71 -10.22
N ILE A 87 7.80 4.10 -10.56
CA ILE A 87 7.51 4.80 -11.83
C ILE A 87 8.21 6.17 -11.87
N LEU A 88 8.03 6.99 -10.83
CA LEU A 88 8.70 8.29 -10.73
C LEU A 88 10.22 8.16 -10.57
N ARG A 89 10.72 7.04 -10.04
CA ARG A 89 12.15 6.76 -9.98
C ARG A 89 12.73 6.46 -11.36
N LEU A 90 12.08 5.59 -12.12
CA LEU A 90 12.52 5.19 -13.45
C LEU A 90 12.43 6.35 -14.45
N SER A 91 11.44 7.23 -14.30
CA SER A 91 11.34 8.49 -15.06
C SER A 91 12.30 9.59 -14.57
N LYS A 92 13.14 9.31 -13.57
CA LYS A 92 14.12 10.25 -12.99
C LYS A 92 13.49 11.56 -12.46
N ALA A 93 12.26 11.48 -11.98
CA ALA A 93 11.56 12.62 -11.40
C ALA A 93 12.07 12.92 -9.98
N GLU A 94 13.00 13.87 -9.84
CA GLU A 94 13.67 14.13 -8.56
C GLU A 94 12.81 14.82 -7.49
N TRP A 95 11.68 15.44 -7.89
CA TRP A 95 10.74 16.06 -6.96
C TRP A 95 10.01 15.05 -6.07
N ARG A 96 10.02 13.75 -6.41
CA ARG A 96 9.35 12.68 -5.64
C ARG A 96 9.98 12.40 -4.27
N ARG A 97 11.23 12.83 -4.05
CA ARG A 97 12.06 12.38 -2.90
C ARG A 97 11.38 12.59 -1.54
N PRO A 98 10.75 13.74 -1.22
CA PRO A 98 10.12 13.96 0.08
C PRO A 98 8.89 13.06 0.32
N ALA A 99 8.18 12.70 -0.76
CA ALA A 99 6.95 11.92 -0.69
C ALA A 99 7.19 10.40 -0.67
N THR A 100 8.36 9.95 -1.15
CA THR A 100 8.65 8.54 -1.42
C THR A 100 8.48 7.67 -0.17
N ARG A 101 9.02 8.08 0.98
CA ARG A 101 8.92 7.32 2.24
C ARG A 101 7.50 7.20 2.77
N ALA A 102 6.75 8.30 2.72
CA ALA A 102 5.36 8.30 3.16
C ALA A 102 4.52 7.35 2.28
N ALA A 103 4.74 7.36 0.96
CA ALA A 103 4.05 6.50 0.02
C ALA A 103 4.40 5.01 0.19
N GLU A 104 5.68 4.70 0.40
CA GLU A 104 6.19 3.36 0.72
C GLU A 104 5.54 2.77 1.97
N VAL A 105 5.50 3.53 3.06
CA VAL A 105 4.91 3.10 4.33
C VAL A 105 3.38 2.98 4.22
N LEU A 106 2.73 3.94 3.57
CA LEU A 106 1.29 3.90 3.29
C LEU A 106 0.90 2.63 2.52
N THR A 107 1.72 2.20 1.57
CA THR A 107 1.52 0.97 0.79
C THR A 107 1.49 -0.27 1.67
N VAL A 108 2.44 -0.40 2.58
CA VAL A 108 2.52 -1.55 3.48
C VAL A 108 1.30 -1.61 4.39
N PHE A 109 0.94 -0.49 5.05
CA PHE A 109 -0.21 -0.48 5.96
C PHE A 109 -1.56 -0.66 5.26
N SER A 110 -1.72 -0.10 4.07
CA SER A 110 -2.94 -0.29 3.28
C SER A 110 -3.09 -1.73 2.79
N LEU A 111 -2.01 -2.39 2.35
CA LEU A 111 -2.04 -3.82 2.00
C LEU A 111 -2.36 -4.70 3.21
N MET A 112 -1.73 -4.44 4.36
CA MET A 112 -2.03 -5.19 5.59
C MET A 112 -3.50 -5.05 5.98
N THR A 113 -4.07 -3.86 5.83
CA THR A 113 -5.49 -3.61 6.08
C THR A 113 -6.36 -4.31 5.05
N ALA A 114 -6.01 -4.24 3.76
CA ALA A 114 -6.74 -4.88 2.68
C ALA A 114 -6.88 -6.39 2.89
N VAL A 115 -5.80 -7.09 3.24
CA VAL A 115 -5.79 -8.55 3.50
C VAL A 115 -6.80 -8.97 4.56
N THR A 116 -7.08 -8.12 5.55
CA THR A 116 -8.07 -8.46 6.58
C THR A 116 -9.49 -8.57 6.04
N MET A 117 -9.81 -7.85 4.95
CA MET A 117 -11.19 -7.73 4.46
C MET A 117 -11.70 -9.05 3.84
N PRO A 118 -11.00 -9.72 2.90
CA PRO A 118 -11.42 -11.02 2.40
C PRO A 118 -11.47 -12.09 3.51
N LEU A 119 -10.53 -12.05 4.46
CA LEU A 119 -10.50 -12.98 5.59
C LEU A 119 -11.79 -12.88 6.41
N ILE A 120 -12.14 -11.66 6.84
CA ILE A 120 -13.32 -11.39 7.66
C ILE A 120 -14.62 -11.60 6.86
N HIS A 121 -14.63 -11.28 5.57
CA HIS A 121 -15.79 -11.44 4.69
C HIS A 121 -16.23 -12.90 4.50
N THR A 122 -15.32 -13.86 4.64
CA THR A 122 -15.72 -15.26 4.49
C THR A 122 -16.53 -15.75 5.69
N GLY A 123 -17.61 -16.49 5.44
CA GLY A 123 -18.41 -17.08 6.52
C GLY A 123 -17.69 -18.15 7.35
N ARG A 124 -16.50 -18.61 6.90
CA ARG A 124 -15.63 -19.56 7.61
C ARG A 124 -14.15 -19.16 7.44
N PRO A 125 -13.67 -18.09 8.11
CA PRO A 125 -12.32 -17.56 7.90
C PRO A 125 -11.19 -18.57 8.12
N TRP A 126 -11.34 -19.47 9.10
CA TRP A 126 -10.36 -20.52 9.39
C TRP A 126 -10.10 -21.47 8.20
N ARG A 127 -11.10 -21.69 7.33
CA ARG A 127 -10.89 -22.47 6.11
C ARG A 127 -10.13 -21.68 5.06
N LEU A 128 -10.45 -20.40 4.90
CA LEU A 128 -9.74 -19.53 3.96
C LEU A 128 -8.26 -19.40 4.33
N VAL A 129 -7.95 -19.29 5.62
CA VAL A 129 -6.57 -19.33 6.10
C VAL A 129 -5.89 -20.63 5.69
N TYR A 130 -6.45 -21.78 6.05
CA TYR A 130 -5.89 -23.11 5.73
C TYR A 130 -5.72 -23.35 4.22
N TRP A 131 -6.68 -22.90 3.40
CA TRP A 131 -6.73 -23.22 1.97
C TRP A 131 -5.96 -22.23 1.09
N VAL A 132 -5.83 -20.97 1.52
CA VAL A 132 -5.40 -19.90 0.60
C VAL A 132 -4.37 -18.92 1.19
N TYR A 133 -4.41 -18.61 2.49
CA TYR A 133 -3.55 -17.56 3.07
C TYR A 133 -2.28 -18.04 3.77
N THR A 134 -2.06 -19.36 3.89
CA THR A 134 -0.84 -19.91 4.48
C THR A 134 0.19 -20.35 3.44
N LEU A 135 0.52 -19.46 2.50
CA LEU A 135 1.79 -19.52 1.77
C LEU A 135 2.89 -18.85 2.62
N PRO A 136 4.08 -19.46 2.82
CA PRO A 136 4.62 -20.65 2.15
C PRO A 136 4.55 -21.98 2.95
N PHE A 137 3.86 -22.04 4.10
CA PHE A 137 4.07 -23.11 5.09
C PHE A 137 2.92 -24.08 5.33
N VAL A 138 1.70 -23.85 4.83
CA VAL A 138 0.63 -24.86 4.91
C VAL A 138 0.39 -25.39 3.51
N PRO A 139 0.62 -26.69 3.30
CA PRO A 139 0.25 -27.32 2.04
C PRO A 139 -1.26 -27.10 1.84
N TYR A 140 -1.70 -26.96 0.58
CA TYR A 140 -3.08 -27.31 0.21
C TYR A 140 -3.46 -28.66 0.86
N ASP A 141 -4.71 -29.11 0.79
CA ASP A 141 -5.05 -30.41 1.37
C ASP A 141 -4.50 -31.58 0.51
N PHE A 142 -3.17 -31.61 0.30
CA PHE A 142 -2.38 -32.58 -0.43
C PHE A 142 -2.61 -33.98 0.14
N ALA A 143 -2.76 -34.08 1.47
CA ALA A 143 -3.05 -35.34 2.15
C ALA A 143 -4.42 -35.92 1.76
N ARG A 144 -5.41 -35.07 1.44
CA ARG A 144 -6.73 -35.51 0.95
C ARG A 144 -6.88 -35.42 -0.57
N GLY A 145 -5.84 -35.00 -1.30
CA GLY A 145 -5.86 -34.83 -2.75
C GLY A 145 -6.81 -33.73 -3.25
N ILE A 146 -7.14 -32.75 -2.40
CA ILE A 146 -8.07 -31.66 -2.72
C ILE A 146 -7.28 -30.40 -3.07
N TRP A 147 -7.63 -29.79 -4.20
CA TRP A 147 -6.94 -28.63 -4.76
C TRP A 147 -7.92 -27.48 -5.02
N PRO A 148 -7.48 -26.21 -4.88
CA PRO A 148 -8.29 -25.08 -5.28
C PRO A 148 -8.49 -25.06 -6.80
N ASN A 149 -9.63 -24.54 -7.23
CA ASN A 149 -9.88 -24.31 -8.65
C ASN A 149 -9.10 -23.08 -9.12
N VAL A 150 -7.97 -23.29 -9.79
CA VAL A 150 -7.10 -22.24 -10.33
C VAL A 150 -7.75 -21.38 -11.42
N ARG A 151 -8.97 -21.69 -11.87
CA ARG A 151 -9.71 -20.83 -12.81
C ARG A 151 -10.46 -19.69 -12.10
N SER A 152 -10.55 -19.73 -10.77
CA SER A 152 -11.21 -18.71 -9.97
C SER A 152 -10.26 -17.54 -9.69
N PRO A 153 -10.59 -16.30 -10.08
CA PRO A 153 -9.78 -15.12 -9.77
C PRO A 153 -9.53 -14.92 -8.27
N LEU A 154 -10.52 -15.23 -7.42
CA LEU A 154 -10.38 -15.23 -5.95
C LEU A 154 -9.26 -16.11 -5.39
N VAL A 155 -8.76 -17.10 -6.15
CA VAL A 155 -7.61 -17.92 -5.75
C VAL A 155 -6.29 -17.23 -6.10
N TRP A 156 -6.28 -16.40 -7.14
CA TRP A 156 -5.11 -15.62 -7.57
C TRP A 156 -4.86 -14.44 -6.64
N ASP A 157 -5.94 -13.84 -6.12
CA ASP A 157 -5.93 -12.68 -5.23
C ASP A 157 -4.90 -12.80 -4.10
N PRO A 158 -4.90 -13.86 -3.27
CA PRO A 158 -3.94 -13.93 -2.17
C PRO A 158 -2.50 -14.08 -2.67
N SER A 159 -2.27 -14.83 -3.76
CA SER A 159 -0.93 -14.94 -4.36
C SER A 159 -0.42 -13.58 -4.85
N ALA A 160 -1.29 -12.79 -5.48
CA ALA A 160 -0.97 -11.44 -5.93
C ALA A 160 -0.68 -10.52 -4.75
N ILE A 161 -1.54 -10.50 -3.74
CA ILE A 161 -1.38 -9.65 -2.55
C ILE A 161 -0.15 -10.03 -1.74
N PHE A 162 0.14 -11.32 -1.53
CA PHE A 162 1.32 -11.76 -0.79
C PHE A 162 2.61 -11.40 -1.53
N THR A 163 2.63 -11.60 -2.84
CA THR A 163 3.78 -11.21 -3.67
C THR A 163 3.96 -9.70 -3.56
N TYR A 164 2.88 -8.93 -3.67
CA TYR A 164 2.96 -7.48 -3.59
C TYR A 164 3.37 -6.95 -2.21
N LEU A 165 2.80 -7.50 -1.14
CA LEU A 165 3.13 -7.15 0.24
C LEU A 165 4.58 -7.51 0.55
N THR A 166 5.03 -8.70 0.18
CA THR A 166 6.41 -9.14 0.40
C THR A 166 7.38 -8.29 -0.39
N SER A 167 7.14 -8.06 -1.68
CA SER A 167 7.97 -7.18 -2.51
C SER A 167 8.00 -5.75 -1.98
N SER A 168 6.86 -5.23 -1.51
CA SER A 168 6.78 -3.88 -0.93
C SER A 168 7.56 -3.78 0.38
N ILE A 169 7.38 -4.72 1.31
CA ILE A 169 8.13 -4.75 2.57
C ILE A 169 9.63 -4.83 2.28
N LEU A 170 10.07 -5.73 1.39
CA LEU A 170 11.48 -5.83 1.02
C LEU A 170 12.00 -4.53 0.40
N PHE A 171 11.21 -3.90 -0.49
CA PHE A 171 11.56 -2.63 -1.09
C PHE A 171 11.77 -1.54 -0.03
N VAL A 172 10.81 -1.36 0.87
CA VAL A 172 10.85 -0.36 1.94
C VAL A 172 12.01 -0.64 2.89
N MET A 173 12.19 -1.89 3.31
CA MET A 173 13.27 -2.30 4.22
C MET A 173 14.65 -2.01 3.62
N ILE A 174 14.89 -2.43 2.37
CA ILE A 174 16.16 -2.16 1.68
C ILE A 174 16.38 -0.65 1.57
N ALA A 175 15.33 0.07 1.17
CA ALA A 175 15.45 1.50 0.97
C ALA A 175 15.74 2.22 2.30
N LEU A 176 15.21 1.77 3.45
CA LEU A 176 15.42 2.35 4.78
C LEU A 176 16.76 2.00 5.45
N ILE A 177 17.55 1.04 4.94
CA ILE A 177 18.83 0.64 5.56
C ILE A 177 19.73 1.83 5.93
N PRO A 178 19.99 2.80 5.04
CA PRO A 178 20.85 3.95 5.36
C PRO A 178 20.24 4.86 6.43
N ASP A 179 18.91 5.00 6.43
CA ASP A 179 18.17 5.83 7.39
C ASP A 179 18.23 5.19 8.81
N MET A 180 18.14 3.86 8.89
CA MET A 180 18.31 3.11 10.14
C MET A 180 19.73 3.23 10.69
N ALA A 181 20.75 3.28 9.83
CA ALA A 181 22.13 3.51 10.26
C ALA A 181 22.33 4.92 10.86
N VAL A 182 21.69 5.94 10.29
CA VAL A 182 21.71 7.31 10.82
C VAL A 182 21.08 7.37 12.23
N LEU A 183 20.01 6.59 12.47
CA LEU A 183 19.35 6.46 13.78
C LEU A 183 20.19 5.66 14.78
N ARG A 184 20.82 4.56 14.34
CA ARG A 184 21.74 3.75 15.15
C ARG A 184 22.82 4.61 15.80
N ASP A 185 23.48 5.45 15.00
CA ASP A 185 24.62 6.26 15.43
C ASP A 185 24.24 7.40 16.40
N ARG A 186 22.93 7.63 16.62
CA ARG A 186 22.39 8.70 17.46
C ARG A 186 21.53 8.21 18.63
N THR A 187 21.34 6.90 18.74
CA THR A 187 20.52 6.28 19.79
C THR A 187 21.39 5.50 20.77
N THR A 188 20.89 5.31 21.99
CA THR A 188 21.56 4.54 23.06
C THR A 188 20.60 3.46 23.63
N GLY A 189 21.16 2.49 24.36
CA GLY A 189 20.39 1.42 25.02
C GLY A 189 19.70 0.46 24.05
N ILE A 190 18.45 0.08 24.37
CA ILE A 190 17.68 -0.90 23.57
C ILE A 190 17.38 -0.37 22.16
N ARG A 191 17.13 0.95 22.02
CA ARG A 191 16.89 1.58 20.71
C ARG A 191 18.12 1.42 19.79
N HIS A 192 19.31 1.58 20.34
CA HIS A 192 20.56 1.37 19.60
C HIS A 192 20.67 -0.07 19.10
N GLN A 193 20.39 -1.07 19.95
CA GLN A 193 20.44 -2.48 19.55
C GLN A 193 19.45 -2.79 18.42
N ALA A 194 18.21 -2.29 18.51
CA ALA A 194 17.20 -2.46 17.47
C ALA A 194 17.63 -1.83 16.13
N TYR A 195 18.11 -0.57 16.14
CA TYR A 195 18.60 0.09 14.93
C TYR A 195 19.90 -0.52 14.39
N THR A 196 20.77 -1.07 15.25
CA THR A 196 21.97 -1.81 14.82
C THR A 196 21.60 -3.05 14.02
N LEU A 197 20.60 -3.82 14.49
CA LEU A 197 20.10 -4.99 13.78
C LEU A 197 19.48 -4.58 12.43
N MET A 198 18.60 -3.58 12.43
CA MET A 198 17.92 -3.11 11.21
C MET A 198 18.86 -2.44 10.20
N ALA A 199 19.95 -1.83 10.65
CA ALA A 199 20.95 -1.23 9.77
C ALA A 199 21.82 -2.28 9.04
N MET A 200 21.74 -3.56 9.40
CA MET A 200 22.43 -4.68 8.73
C MET A 200 23.92 -4.40 8.43
N GLY A 201 24.63 -3.77 9.37
CA GLY A 201 26.05 -3.46 9.21
C GLY A 201 26.37 -2.36 8.18
N TRP A 202 25.40 -1.50 7.84
CA TRP A 202 25.64 -0.35 6.96
C TRP A 202 26.67 0.62 7.55
N GLN A 203 27.67 0.96 6.73
CA GLN A 203 28.79 1.85 7.07
C GLN A 203 28.87 3.06 6.12
N GLY A 204 28.13 3.05 5.01
CA GLY A 204 28.13 4.14 4.02
C GLY A 204 29.32 4.11 3.08
N THR A 205 29.93 2.94 2.85
CA THR A 205 31.05 2.82 1.89
C THR A 205 30.60 3.10 0.45
N PRO A 206 31.49 3.54 -0.47
CA PRO A 206 31.12 3.77 -1.87
C PRO A 206 30.50 2.55 -2.55
N ARG A 207 30.97 1.34 -2.20
CA ARG A 207 30.41 0.07 -2.69
C ARG A 207 28.96 -0.13 -2.24
N GLN A 208 28.66 0.12 -0.96
CA GLN A 208 27.31 0.02 -0.41
C GLN A 208 26.35 1.00 -1.09
N TRP A 209 26.77 2.26 -1.30
CA TRP A 209 25.96 3.24 -2.04
C TRP A 209 25.70 2.83 -3.49
N LYS A 210 26.70 2.30 -4.19
CA LYS A 210 26.51 1.78 -5.56
C LYS A 210 25.48 0.64 -5.58
N LEU A 211 25.58 -0.30 -4.63
CA LEU A 211 24.62 -1.40 -4.51
C LEU A 211 23.21 -0.90 -4.18
N GLN A 212 23.07 0.11 -3.31
CA GLN A 212 21.77 0.69 -2.96
C GLN A 212 21.08 1.34 -4.16
N ILE A 213 21.83 2.02 -5.02
CA ILE A 213 21.29 2.61 -6.26
C ILE A 213 20.84 1.51 -7.22
N ILE A 214 21.68 0.49 -7.44
CA ILE A 214 21.37 -0.63 -8.34
C ILE A 214 20.16 -1.41 -7.83
N ALA A 215 20.13 -1.77 -6.55
CA ALA A 215 19.03 -2.46 -5.91
C ALA A 215 17.73 -1.65 -6.04
N GLY A 216 17.76 -0.35 -5.80
CA GLY A 216 16.60 0.52 -5.96
C GLY A 216 16.04 0.52 -7.39
N ILE A 217 16.89 0.49 -8.42
CA ILE A 217 16.45 0.40 -9.83
C ILE A 217 15.88 -1.00 -10.13
N LEU A 218 16.57 -2.06 -9.74
CA LEU A 218 16.13 -3.44 -9.99
C LEU A 218 14.80 -3.77 -9.31
N LEU A 219 14.66 -3.39 -8.04
CA LEU A 219 13.42 -3.59 -7.29
C LEU A 219 12.26 -2.77 -7.90
N SER A 220 12.55 -1.58 -8.43
CA SER A 220 11.56 -0.77 -9.14
C SER A 220 11.10 -1.43 -10.44
N ALA A 221 12.04 -2.02 -11.18
CA ALA A 221 11.71 -2.77 -12.40
C ALA A 221 10.90 -4.04 -12.10
N LEU A 222 11.21 -4.74 -11.00
CA LEU A 222 10.53 -5.96 -10.59
C LEU A 222 9.11 -5.72 -10.06
N ILE A 223 8.91 -4.64 -9.30
CA ILE A 223 7.61 -4.35 -8.69
C ILE A 223 6.60 -3.77 -9.69
N LEU A 224 7.05 -3.25 -10.83
CA LEU A 224 6.19 -2.61 -11.83
C LEU A 224 5.21 -3.61 -12.50
N PRO A 225 5.62 -4.81 -12.95
CA PRO A 225 4.69 -5.84 -13.40
C PRO A 225 3.72 -6.30 -12.30
N VAL A 226 4.21 -6.46 -11.07
CA VAL A 226 3.38 -6.83 -9.90
C VAL A 226 2.29 -5.78 -9.68
N PHE A 227 2.66 -4.50 -9.78
CA PHE A 227 1.73 -3.40 -9.66
C PHE A 227 0.60 -3.43 -10.72
N VAL A 228 0.90 -3.77 -11.98
CA VAL A 228 -0.15 -3.88 -13.00
C VAL A 228 -0.99 -5.14 -12.77
N SER A 229 -0.35 -6.27 -12.43
CA SER A 229 -1.04 -7.55 -12.30
C SER A 229 -1.97 -7.61 -11.10
N VAL A 230 -1.59 -7.08 -9.93
CA VAL A 230 -2.40 -7.18 -8.70
C VAL A 230 -3.77 -6.55 -8.88
N HIS A 231 -3.83 -5.30 -9.37
CA HIS A 231 -5.12 -4.63 -9.53
C HIS A 231 -5.91 -5.14 -10.74
N SER A 232 -5.23 -5.72 -11.73
CA SER A 232 -5.90 -6.45 -12.82
C SER A 232 -6.55 -7.74 -12.31
N ILE A 233 -5.91 -8.47 -11.39
CA ILE A 233 -6.45 -9.69 -10.80
C ILE A 233 -7.69 -9.37 -9.93
N VAL A 234 -7.58 -8.37 -9.05
CA VAL A 234 -8.73 -7.89 -8.25
C VAL A 234 -9.87 -7.42 -9.15
N SER A 235 -9.54 -6.81 -10.29
CA SER A 235 -10.54 -6.41 -11.28
C SER A 235 -11.24 -7.61 -11.95
N TRP A 236 -10.52 -8.70 -12.19
CA TRP A 236 -11.08 -9.92 -12.77
C TRP A 236 -12.03 -10.68 -11.86
N ASP A 237 -12.00 -10.45 -10.54
CA ASP A 237 -13.07 -10.92 -9.63
C ASP A 237 -14.45 -10.42 -10.07
N PHE A 238 -14.50 -9.21 -10.64
CA PHE A 238 -15.71 -8.61 -11.20
C PHE A 238 -15.84 -8.95 -12.69
N GLY A 239 -14.79 -8.69 -13.48
CA GLY A 239 -14.77 -8.85 -14.94
C GLY A 239 -15.17 -10.25 -15.44
N MET A 240 -14.84 -11.29 -14.68
CA MET A 240 -15.15 -12.68 -15.02
C MET A 240 -16.50 -13.18 -14.46
N ALA A 241 -17.21 -12.36 -13.68
CA ALA A 241 -18.50 -12.71 -13.12
C ALA A 241 -19.64 -12.49 -14.14
N VAL A 242 -19.74 -13.39 -15.12
CA VAL A 242 -20.72 -13.32 -16.24
C VAL A 242 -22.18 -13.25 -15.75
N SER A 243 -22.47 -13.78 -14.55
CA SER A 243 -23.81 -13.79 -13.98
C SER A 243 -24.30 -12.43 -13.48
N VAL A 244 -23.42 -11.46 -13.26
CA VAL A 244 -23.78 -10.13 -12.76
C VAL A 244 -23.82 -9.15 -13.93
N LYS A 245 -25.01 -8.59 -14.18
CA LYS A 245 -25.20 -7.60 -15.23
C LYS A 245 -24.24 -6.42 -15.02
N SER A 246 -23.61 -5.96 -16.10
CA SER A 246 -22.63 -4.86 -16.14
C SER A 246 -21.24 -5.16 -15.56
N TRP A 247 -21.00 -6.30 -14.92
CA TRP A 247 -19.65 -6.63 -14.44
C TRP A 247 -18.77 -7.30 -15.50
N HIS A 248 -19.39 -7.97 -16.47
CA HIS A 248 -18.65 -8.64 -17.53
C HIS A 248 -18.14 -7.63 -18.57
N SER A 249 -16.92 -7.13 -18.36
CA SER A 249 -16.29 -6.16 -19.26
C SER A 249 -14.78 -6.36 -19.31
N THR A 250 -14.21 -6.22 -20.52
CA THR A 250 -12.77 -6.38 -20.76
C THR A 250 -11.96 -5.15 -20.35
N ILE A 251 -12.62 -3.98 -20.21
CA ILE A 251 -11.96 -2.71 -19.88
C ILE A 251 -11.66 -2.57 -18.38
N PHE A 252 -12.22 -3.45 -17.55
CA PHE A 252 -12.12 -3.34 -16.10
C PHE A 252 -10.67 -3.38 -15.60
N ALA A 253 -9.82 -4.26 -16.14
CA ALA A 253 -8.44 -4.38 -15.69
C ALA A 253 -7.65 -3.05 -15.80
N PRO A 254 -7.55 -2.41 -16.99
CA PRO A 254 -6.89 -1.11 -17.08
C PRO A 254 -7.64 -0.01 -16.32
N TYR A 255 -8.97 -0.02 -16.31
CA TYR A 255 -9.78 0.96 -15.56
C TYR A 255 -9.47 0.95 -14.06
N PHE A 256 -9.43 -0.23 -13.46
CA PHE A 256 -9.10 -0.45 -12.05
C PHE A 256 -7.66 -0.02 -11.76
N VAL A 257 -6.68 -0.41 -12.60
CA VAL A 257 -5.27 -0.01 -12.41
C VAL A 257 -5.13 1.52 -12.39
N VAL A 258 -5.77 2.25 -13.31
CA VAL A 258 -5.73 3.72 -13.30
C VAL A 258 -6.47 4.29 -12.08
N GLY A 259 -7.59 3.70 -11.69
CA GLY A 259 -8.33 4.08 -10.46
C GLY A 259 -7.51 3.89 -9.18
N ALA A 260 -6.70 2.82 -9.11
CA ALA A 260 -5.78 2.57 -8.01
C ALA A 260 -4.67 3.62 -7.94
N VAL A 261 -4.09 3.98 -9.09
CA VAL A 261 -3.12 5.08 -9.14
C VAL A 261 -3.77 6.38 -8.66
N HIS A 262 -4.98 6.68 -9.12
CA HIS A 262 -5.69 7.90 -8.75
C HIS A 262 -5.94 7.99 -7.24
N SER A 263 -6.53 6.96 -6.66
CA SER A 263 -6.80 6.88 -5.21
C SER A 263 -5.51 6.85 -4.38
N GLY A 264 -4.50 6.12 -4.82
CA GLY A 264 -3.20 6.04 -4.16
C GLY A 264 -2.46 7.37 -4.13
N VAL A 265 -2.31 8.05 -5.28
CA VAL A 265 -1.65 9.36 -5.32
C VAL A 265 -2.43 10.38 -4.48
N SER A 266 -3.77 10.32 -4.48
CA SER A 266 -4.61 11.18 -3.63
C SER A 266 -4.36 10.94 -2.14
N ALA A 267 -4.24 9.69 -1.73
CA ALA A 267 -3.93 9.33 -0.35
C ALA A 267 -2.54 9.83 0.08
N VAL A 268 -1.53 9.79 -0.81
CA VAL A 268 -0.21 10.36 -0.52
C VAL A 268 -0.27 11.88 -0.38
N VAL A 269 -0.99 12.57 -1.27
CA VAL A 269 -1.17 14.03 -1.16
C VAL A 269 -1.82 14.37 0.18
N PHE A 270 -2.87 13.66 0.56
CA PHE A 270 -3.54 13.85 1.85
C PHE A 270 -2.58 13.66 3.03
N VAL A 271 -1.82 12.55 3.06
CA VAL A 271 -0.83 12.27 4.11
C VAL A 271 0.27 13.34 4.14
N MET A 272 0.76 13.79 2.98
CA MET A 272 1.79 14.82 2.92
C MET A 272 1.30 16.17 3.45
N ILE A 273 0.07 16.59 3.11
CA ILE A 273 -0.52 17.83 3.63
C ILE A 273 -0.67 17.73 5.15
N LEU A 274 -1.15 16.59 5.65
CA LEU A 274 -1.31 16.35 7.08
C LEU A 274 0.03 16.40 7.82
N LEU A 275 1.05 15.69 7.33
CA LEU A 275 2.40 15.69 7.92
C LEU A 275 3.05 17.07 7.86
N ARG A 276 2.87 17.80 6.75
CA ARG A 276 3.35 19.18 6.57
C ARG A 276 2.77 20.09 7.65
N TRP A 277 1.47 19.97 7.93
CA TRP A 277 0.78 20.77 8.94
C TRP A 277 1.16 20.39 10.38
N ILE A 278 1.14 19.10 10.72
CA ILE A 278 1.41 18.62 12.09
C ILE A 278 2.86 18.87 12.52
N TYR A 279 3.82 18.61 11.65
CA TYR A 279 5.26 18.69 11.98
C TYR A 279 5.94 19.97 11.49
N GLY A 280 5.21 20.87 10.82
CA GLY A 280 5.76 22.12 10.28
C GLY A 280 6.83 21.89 9.19
N TRP A 281 6.71 20.83 8.39
CA TRP A 281 7.70 20.44 7.38
C TRP A 281 7.67 21.28 6.11
N GLU A 282 7.33 22.56 6.18
CA GLU A 282 7.16 23.44 5.02
C GLU A 282 8.43 23.60 4.17
N ASN A 283 9.60 23.52 4.81
CA ASN A 283 10.90 23.57 4.15
C ASN A 283 11.24 22.30 3.35
N TYR A 284 10.62 21.15 3.69
CA TYR A 284 10.85 19.85 3.08
C TYR A 284 9.73 19.50 2.09
N ILE A 285 8.47 19.63 2.51
CA ILE A 285 7.27 19.46 1.68
C ILE A 285 6.84 20.84 1.18
N ARG A 286 7.56 21.31 0.16
CA ARG A 286 7.32 22.57 -0.54
C ARG A 286 6.10 22.52 -1.48
N HIS A 287 5.60 23.70 -1.84
CA HIS A 287 4.47 23.88 -2.75
C HIS A 287 4.68 23.21 -4.11
N GLU A 288 5.91 23.25 -4.65
CA GLU A 288 6.24 22.58 -5.92
C GLU A 288 5.96 21.07 -5.90
N HIS A 289 6.12 20.40 -4.75
CA HIS A 289 5.83 18.97 -4.64
C HIS A 289 4.32 18.70 -4.65
N ILE A 290 3.54 19.57 -4.00
CA ILE A 290 2.09 19.48 -3.97
C ILE A 290 1.52 19.80 -5.36
N ASP A 291 2.03 20.83 -6.03
CA ASP A 291 1.64 21.18 -7.40
C ASP A 291 1.97 20.05 -8.39
N ALA A 292 3.18 19.48 -8.31
CA ALA A 292 3.57 18.35 -9.16
C ALA A 292 2.67 17.12 -8.96
N LEU A 293 2.31 16.80 -7.71
CA LEU A 293 1.36 15.72 -7.42
C LEU A 293 -0.06 16.06 -7.89
N GLY A 294 -0.48 17.32 -7.78
CA GLY A 294 -1.76 17.80 -8.30
C GLY A 294 -1.87 17.65 -9.82
N ARG A 295 -0.82 18.04 -10.56
CA ARG A 295 -0.74 17.83 -12.01
C ARG A 295 -0.77 16.34 -12.38
N LEU A 296 -0.05 15.51 -11.62
CA LEU A 296 -0.09 14.06 -11.81
C LEU A 296 -1.52 13.51 -11.60
N LEU A 297 -2.21 13.96 -10.56
CA LEU A 297 -3.60 13.57 -10.28
C LEU A 297 -4.54 13.94 -11.42
N ILE A 298 -4.43 15.15 -11.99
CA ILE A 298 -5.26 15.58 -13.13
C ILE A 298 -5.05 14.66 -14.33
N VAL A 299 -3.80 14.31 -14.65
CA VAL A 299 -3.49 13.42 -15.78
C VAL A 299 -4.10 12.03 -15.55
N VAL A 300 -3.92 11.47 -14.36
CA VAL A 300 -4.46 10.14 -14.02
C VAL A 300 -5.99 10.16 -13.98
N ALA A 301 -6.60 11.20 -13.41
CA ALA A 301 -8.04 11.37 -13.35
C ALA A 301 -8.66 11.48 -14.76
N THR A 302 -7.99 12.17 -15.68
CA THR A 302 -8.42 12.26 -17.08
C THR A 302 -8.38 10.89 -17.76
N GLY A 303 -7.32 10.11 -17.53
CA GLY A 303 -7.22 8.73 -18.03
C GLY A 303 -8.29 7.81 -17.44
N TRP A 304 -8.57 7.93 -16.15
CA TRP A 304 -9.65 7.19 -15.48
C TRP A 304 -11.03 7.58 -16.04
N PHE A 305 -11.27 8.88 -16.23
CA PHE A 305 -12.51 9.40 -16.79
C PHE A 305 -12.75 8.91 -18.22
N TYR A 306 -11.70 8.82 -19.04
CA TYR A 306 -11.78 8.20 -20.36
C TYR A 306 -12.31 6.76 -20.29
N PHE A 307 -11.74 5.92 -19.43
CA PHE A 307 -12.20 4.53 -19.26
C PHE A 307 -13.64 4.45 -18.76
N PHE A 308 -14.02 5.32 -17.82
CA PHE A 308 -15.40 5.42 -17.35
C PHE A 308 -16.37 5.79 -18.48
N VAL A 309 -16.05 6.80 -19.30
CA VAL A 309 -16.87 7.20 -20.44
C VAL A 309 -16.97 6.08 -21.47
N MET A 310 -15.87 5.37 -21.74
CA MET A 310 -15.88 4.21 -22.66
C MET A 310 -16.79 3.09 -22.16
N GLU A 311 -16.75 2.77 -20.87
CA GLU A 311 -17.65 1.79 -20.26
C GLU A 311 -19.13 2.19 -20.45
N VAL A 312 -19.45 3.46 -20.23
CA VAL A 312 -20.81 3.99 -20.42
C VAL A 312 -21.24 3.92 -21.90
N ILE A 313 -20.38 4.34 -22.84
CA ILE A 313 -20.67 4.31 -24.28
C ILE A 313 -20.95 2.88 -24.75
N PHE A 314 -20.11 1.91 -24.38
CA PHE A 314 -20.34 0.50 -24.71
C PHE A 314 -21.53 -0.11 -23.97
N GLY A 315 -21.96 0.48 -22.85
CA GLY A 315 -23.21 0.11 -22.19
C GLY A 315 -24.45 0.58 -22.96
N PHE A 316 -24.35 1.65 -23.75
CA PHE A 316 -25.43 2.17 -24.59
C PHE A 316 -25.46 1.56 -26.00
N TYR A 317 -24.30 1.28 -26.58
CA TYR A 317 -24.14 0.68 -27.92
C TYR A 317 -24.51 -0.81 -27.93
#